data_AF-A0A3C1ETQ9-F1
#
_entry.id   AF-A0A3C1ETQ9-F1
#
_cell.length_a   1.000
_cell.length_b   1.000
_cell.length_c   1.000
_cell.angle_alpha   90.00
_cell.angle_beta   90.00
_cell.angle_gamma   90.00
#
_symmetry.space_group_name_H-M   'P 1'
#
loop_
_entity.id
_entity.type
_entity.pdbx_description
1 polymer ?
#
loop_
_entity_poly.entity_id
_entity_poly.type
_entity_poly.pdbx_seq_one_letter_code
_entity_poly.pdbx_strand_id
1 'polypeptide(L)' 'MRKALRAGVDLRGYMHWSLVDNFEWAEGFWPKFGLVEIDPETFDRKIRKSGYHYRDLINQER' A
#
# COMPACT_ATOMS: atom_id res chain seq x y z
N MET A 1 5.90 12.44 4.36
CA MET A 1 7.04 12.75 3.46
C MET A 1 7.36 14.24 3.38
N ARG A 2 6.43 15.10 2.93
CA ARG A 2 6.69 16.56 2.72
C ARG A 2 7.35 17.29 3.90
N LYS A 3 6.96 17.00 5.14
CA LYS A 3 7.59 17.57 6.34
C LYS A 3 9.06 17.16 6.51
N ALA A 4 9.39 15.88 6.25
CA ALA A 4 10.75 15.37 6.36
C ALA A 4 11.66 15.95 5.28
N LEU A 5 11.18 16.03 4.04
CA LEU A 5 11.89 16.68 2.94
C LEU A 5 12.19 18.15 3.25
N ARG A 6 11.22 18.91 3.77
CA ARG A 6 11.44 20.31 4.21
C ARG A 6 12.44 20.45 5.36
N ALA A 7 12.63 19.40 6.16
CA ALA A 7 13.60 19.40 7.25
C ALA A 7 15.02 18.97 6.80
N GLY A 8 15.25 18.78 5.50
CA GLY A 8 16.55 18.38 4.95
C GLY A 8 16.89 16.89 5.14
N VAL A 9 15.91 16.06 5.49
CA VAL A 9 16.12 14.60 5.57
C VAL A 9 16.34 14.05 4.17
N ASP A 10 17.38 13.21 4.01
CA ASP A 10 17.65 12.49 2.76
C ASP A 10 16.65 11.34 2.55
N LEU A 11 15.41 11.69 2.19
CA LEU A 11 14.33 10.73 1.94
C LEU A 11 14.23 10.42 0.45
N ARG A 12 14.59 9.19 0.07
CA ARG A 12 14.66 8.76 -1.34
C ARG A 12 13.37 8.15 -1.89
N GLY A 13 12.44 7.76 -1.03
CA GLY A 13 11.21 7.12 -1.47
C GLY A 13 10.32 6.65 -0.32
N TYR A 14 9.21 6.04 -0.70
CA TYR A 14 8.24 5.44 0.20
C TYR A 14 7.68 4.17 -0.42
N MET A 15 7.57 3.13 0.40
CA MET A 15 6.96 1.86 0.03
C MET A 15 5.75 1.66 0.93
N HIS A 16 4.58 1.48 0.33
CA HIS A 16 3.39 1.18 1.09
C HIS A 16 3.37 -0.28 1.53
N TRP A 17 3.14 -0.52 2.81
CA TRP A 17 2.74 -1.83 3.33
C TRP A 17 1.20 -1.90 3.31
N SER A 18 0.59 -2.74 2.48
CA SER A 18 1.18 -3.76 1.60
C SER A 18 0.54 -3.76 0.21
N LEU A 19 1.17 -4.45 -0.74
CA LEU A 19 0.59 -4.57 -2.08
C LEU A 19 -0.70 -5.39 -2.04
N VAL A 20 -0.68 -6.54 -1.34
CA VAL A 20 -1.80 -7.48 -1.24
C VAL A 20 -2.12 -7.79 0.22
N ASP A 21 -3.37 -8.15 0.48
CA ASP A 21 -3.74 -8.78 1.75
C ASP A 21 -2.87 -10.04 1.96
N ASN A 22 -2.32 -10.18 3.16
CA ASN A 22 -1.37 -11.23 3.49
C ASN A 22 -1.59 -11.74 4.93
N PHE A 23 -0.76 -12.69 5.35
CA PHE A 23 -0.78 -13.22 6.71
C PHE A 23 -0.03 -12.27 7.65
N GLU A 24 -0.77 -11.61 8.52
CA GLU A 24 -0.30 -10.61 9.49
C GLU A 24 0.07 -11.24 10.84
N TRP A 25 1.02 -12.17 10.80
CA TRP A 25 1.68 -12.73 11.98
C TRP A 25 0.71 -13.31 13.01
N ALA A 26 0.71 -12.78 14.24
CA ALA A 26 -0.13 -13.25 15.33
C ALA A 26 -1.63 -13.06 15.05
N GLU A 27 -1.99 -12.15 14.15
CA GLU A 27 -3.37 -11.79 13.84
C GLU A 27 -3.97 -12.64 12.70
N GLY A 28 -3.14 -13.48 12.04
CA GLY A 28 -3.60 -14.32 10.95
C GLY A 28 -3.92 -13.52 9.69
N PHE A 29 -5.04 -13.79 9.01
CA PHE A 29 -5.44 -13.07 7.78
C PHE A 29 -6.24 -11.78 8.05
N TRP A 30 -6.33 -11.38 9.30
CA TRP A 30 -6.82 -10.07 9.70
C TRP A 30 -5.67 -9.34 10.39
N PRO A 31 -5.56 -8.01 10.28
CA PRO A 31 -6.34 -7.11 9.43
C PRO A 31 -5.82 -7.08 7.97
N LYS A 32 -6.66 -6.57 7.06
CA LYS A 32 -6.37 -6.49 5.62
C LYS A 32 -5.69 -5.16 5.25
N PHE A 33 -4.36 -5.18 5.07
CA PHE A 33 -3.57 -3.98 4.74
C PHE A 33 -3.32 -3.76 3.25
N GLY A 34 -3.70 -4.69 2.37
CA GLY A 34 -3.36 -4.63 0.97
C GLY A 34 -4.03 -3.47 0.21
N LEU A 35 -3.30 -2.84 -0.70
CA LEU A 35 -3.90 -2.04 -1.77
C LEU A 35 -4.74 -2.90 -2.72
N VAL A 36 -4.47 -4.19 -2.75
CA VAL A 36 -5.16 -5.21 -3.54
C VAL A 36 -5.71 -6.29 -2.61
N GLU A 37 -7.02 -6.50 -2.69
CA GLU A 37 -7.69 -7.60 -2.03
C GLU A 37 -7.41 -8.92 -2.76
N ILE A 38 -7.22 -9.99 -2.01
CA ILE A 38 -7.18 -11.37 -2.52
C ILE A 38 -8.39 -12.13 -1.98
N ASP A 39 -9.16 -12.75 -2.88
CA ASP A 39 -10.15 -13.75 -2.51
C ASP A 39 -9.44 -15.04 -2.03
N PRO A 40 -9.67 -15.53 -0.81
CA PRO A 40 -8.94 -16.68 -0.27
C PRO A 40 -9.34 -18.02 -0.88
N GLU A 41 -10.50 -18.10 -1.57
CA GLU A 41 -10.98 -19.32 -2.22
C GLU A 41 -10.56 -19.37 -3.68
N THR A 42 -10.67 -18.24 -4.40
CA THR A 42 -10.39 -18.18 -5.85
C THR A 42 -9.03 -17.60 -6.20
N PHE A 43 -8.38 -16.91 -5.27
CA PHE A 43 -7.17 -16.10 -5.49
C PHE A 43 -7.35 -14.95 -6.48
N ASP A 44 -8.58 -14.54 -6.75
CA ASP A 44 -8.85 -13.36 -7.56
C ASP A 44 -8.33 -12.10 -6.86
N ARG A 45 -7.75 -11.19 -7.67
CA ARG A 45 -7.20 -9.92 -7.18
C ARG A 45 -8.13 -8.78 -7.53
N LYS A 46 -8.47 -7.98 -6.54
CA LYS A 46 -9.28 -6.77 -6.73
C LYS A 46 -8.56 -5.55 -6.14
N ILE A 47 -8.17 -4.62 -7.01
CA ILE A 47 -7.56 -3.36 -6.59
C ILE A 47 -8.59 -2.57 -5.77
N ARG A 48 -8.20 -2.16 -4.55
CA ARG A 48 -9.02 -1.30 -3.69
C ARG A 48 -8.95 0.14 -4.17
N LYS A 49 -9.90 0.98 -3.72
CA LYS A 49 -9.88 2.44 -4.01
C LYS A 49 -8.54 3.09 -3.62
N SER A 50 -7.92 2.64 -2.52
CA SER A 50 -6.60 3.07 -2.08
C SER A 50 -5.50 2.75 -3.10
N GLY A 51 -5.56 1.61 -3.79
CA GLY A 51 -4.59 1.26 -4.85
C GLY A 51 -4.67 2.21 -6.05
N TYR A 52 -5.87 2.56 -6.49
CA TYR A 52 -6.06 3.56 -7.54
C TYR A 52 -5.61 4.96 -7.08
N HIS A 53 -5.92 5.34 -5.84
CA HIS A 53 -5.46 6.60 -5.26
C HIS A 53 -3.92 6.66 -5.20
N TYR A 54 -3.27 5.56 -4.82
CA TYR A 54 -1.80 5.47 -4.76
C TYR A 54 -1.17 5.61 -6.16
N ARG A 55 -1.76 4.99 -7.19
CA ARG A 55 -1.39 5.21 -8.60
C ARG A 55 -1.47 6.69 -8.99
N ASP A 56 -2.60 7.34 -8.69
CA ASP A 56 -2.84 8.72 -9.07
C ASP A 56 -1.88 9.67 -8.37
N LEU A 57 -1.58 9.42 -7.08
CA LEU A 57 -0.58 10.17 -6.31
C LEU A 57 0.81 10.06 -6.95
N ILE A 58 1.24 8.86 -7.34
CA ILE A 58 2.53 8.64 -8.00
C ILE A 58 2.58 9.37 -9.35
N ASN A 59 1.49 9.31 -10.12
CA ASN A 59 1.43 9.96 -11.44
C ASN A 59 1.42 11.50 -11.36
N GLN A 60 0.90 12.09 -10.28
CA GLN A 60 0.90 13.54 -10.06
C GLN A 60 2.28 14.09 -9.70
N GLU A 61 3.12 13.27 -9.05
CA GLU A 61 4.46 13.65 -8.58
C GLU A 61 5.55 13.22 -9.59
N ARG A 62 5.16 12.77 -10.78
CA ARG A 62 6.04 12.41 -11.91
C ARG A 62 6.19 13.58 -12.88
#